data_AF-A0A0N4UTR7-F1
#
_entry.id   AF-A0A0N4UTR7-F1
#
_cell.length_a   1.000
_cell.length_b   1.000
_cell.length_c   1.000
_cell.angle_alpha   90.00
_cell.angle_beta   90.00
_cell.angle_gamma   90.00
#
_symmetry.space_group_name_H-M   'P 1'
#
loop_
_entity.id
_entity.type
_entity.pdbx_description
1 polymer ?
#
loop_
_entity_poly.entity_id
_entity_poly.type
_entity_poly.pdbx_seq_one_letter_code
_entity_poly.pdbx_strand_id
1 'polypeptide(L)'
;MMIDADNGVINPNRFIEEFILEDKDLIFYDRIYDNEVAAGSYIAKQWADMDDRPLPKLGDTDNIAIHTILLYTTNINPDQCGGLWWNAKNFTDIFAYIACIRILLGKDLSWKKRIAILPKRTAWVRDSWLTDSKWCENDFIIHGWKQSYMNKERLYRRKKWTCPFVSAAVNLSLCTQESYVLNWPYRADLKKKCSVIDKHLHSEVTAAVSQILVYDKLALSYLNKNPSVNSSSTQ
;
A
#
# COMPACT_ATOMS: atom_id res chain seq x y z
N MET A 1 -7.71 -2.86 13.01
CA MET A 1 -7.37 -2.97 11.59
C MET A 1 -8.23 -1.99 10.83
N MET A 2 -7.65 -1.25 9.89
CA MET A 2 -8.36 -0.42 8.92
C MET A 2 -8.32 -1.12 7.57
N ILE A 3 -9.42 -1.03 6.82
CA ILE A 3 -9.57 -1.61 5.49
C ILE A 3 -10.55 -0.78 4.66
N ASP A 4 -10.15 -0.40 3.45
CA ASP A 4 -11.04 0.30 2.53
C ASP A 4 -12.16 -0.61 2.00
N ALA A 5 -13.28 0.00 1.64
CA ALA A 5 -14.50 -0.69 1.20
C ALA A 5 -14.35 -1.50 -0.11
N ASP A 6 -13.26 -1.30 -0.86
CA ASP A 6 -12.97 -2.05 -2.09
C ASP A 6 -11.87 -3.11 -1.91
N ASN A 7 -11.60 -3.50 -0.67
CA ASN A 7 -10.86 -4.71 -0.35
C ASN A 7 -11.82 -5.88 -0.13
N GLY A 8 -11.55 -7.02 -0.77
CA GLY A 8 -12.32 -8.25 -0.57
C GLY A 8 -11.46 -9.42 -0.12
N VAL A 9 -11.95 -10.20 0.83
CA VAL A 9 -11.33 -11.46 1.25
C VAL A 9 -11.45 -12.45 0.11
N ILE A 10 -10.32 -12.84 -0.48
CA ILE A 10 -10.29 -13.85 -1.55
C ILE A 10 -10.08 -15.25 -1.02
N ASN A 11 -9.34 -15.43 0.08
CA ASN A 11 -9.10 -16.74 0.69
C ASN A 11 -9.50 -16.70 2.17
N PRO A 12 -10.62 -17.34 2.55
CA PRO A 12 -11.09 -17.35 3.93
C PRO A 12 -10.32 -18.35 4.81
N ASN A 13 -9.32 -19.06 4.27
CA ASN A 13 -8.45 -19.97 5.03
C ASN A 13 -7.14 -19.32 5.50
N ARG A 14 -6.99 -18.01 5.27
CA ARG A 14 -5.86 -17.21 5.75
C ARG A 14 -6.31 -16.35 6.91
N PHE A 15 -5.40 -16.13 7.85
CA PHE A 15 -5.66 -15.43 9.10
C PHE A 15 -4.89 -14.11 9.12
N ILE A 16 -5.52 -13.05 9.64
CA ILE A 16 -4.86 -11.75 9.74
C ILE A 16 -3.72 -11.78 10.78
N GLU A 17 -3.84 -12.67 11.75
CA GLU A 17 -2.86 -12.95 12.81
C GLU A 17 -1.49 -13.36 12.23
N GLU A 18 -1.44 -13.95 11.03
CA GLU A 18 -0.20 -14.26 10.33
C GLU A 18 0.68 -13.02 10.05
N PHE A 19 0.06 -11.83 10.06
CA PHE A 19 0.72 -10.56 9.72
C PHE A 19 0.87 -9.62 10.92
N ILE A 20 0.43 -10.04 12.12
CA ILE A 20 0.56 -9.25 13.34
C ILE A 20 1.97 -9.41 13.90
N LEU A 21 2.65 -8.28 14.09
CA LEU A 21 3.93 -8.18 14.78
C LEU A 21 3.68 -7.69 16.21
N GLU A 22 3.90 -8.55 17.21
CA GLU A 22 3.57 -8.29 18.61
C GLU A 22 4.32 -7.08 19.20
N ASP A 23 5.50 -6.74 18.67
CA ASP A 23 6.33 -5.62 19.11
C ASP A 23 6.07 -4.30 18.33
N LYS A 24 5.03 -4.27 17.48
CA LYS A 24 4.68 -3.08 16.67
C LYS A 24 3.31 -2.52 17.04
N ASP A 25 3.21 -1.20 17.07
CA ASP A 25 1.97 -0.45 17.26
C ASP A 25 1.20 -0.29 15.95
N LEU A 26 1.94 -0.08 14.84
CA LEU A 26 1.41 0.09 13.49
C LEU A 26 2.14 -0.83 12.50
N ILE A 27 1.37 -1.44 11.59
CA ILE A 27 1.89 -2.28 10.52
C ILE A 27 1.26 -1.84 9.22
N PHE A 28 2.10 -1.34 8.33
CA PHE A 28 1.79 -0.99 6.95
C PHE A 28 2.46 -1.99 6.00
N TYR A 29 2.32 -1.74 4.69
CA TYR A 29 3.01 -2.51 3.68
C TYR A 29 3.38 -1.68 2.47
N ASP A 30 4.45 -2.11 1.80
CA ASP A 30 4.84 -1.56 0.51
C ASP A 30 3.93 -2.07 -0.59
N ARG A 31 3.45 -1.15 -1.43
CA ARG A 31 2.78 -1.51 -2.67
C ARG A 31 3.73 -2.21 -3.64
N ILE A 32 3.19 -3.11 -4.44
CA ILE A 32 4.01 -3.99 -5.29
C ILE A 32 4.66 -3.23 -6.46
N TYR A 33 3.98 -2.24 -7.04
CA TYR A 33 4.38 -1.64 -8.33
C TYR A 33 4.95 -0.21 -8.25
N ASP A 34 5.07 0.36 -7.05
CA ASP A 34 5.64 1.68 -6.81
C ASP A 34 6.35 1.71 -5.43
N ASN A 35 6.80 2.87 -4.95
CA ASN A 35 7.47 3.02 -3.65
C ASN A 35 6.57 3.51 -2.51
N GLU A 36 5.27 3.53 -2.75
CA GLU A 36 4.27 4.02 -1.81
C GLU A 36 3.98 2.98 -0.71
N VAL A 37 3.88 3.46 0.52
CA VAL A 37 3.27 2.75 1.65
C VAL A 37 1.76 2.87 1.51
N ALA A 38 1.06 1.74 1.42
CA ALA A 38 -0.39 1.74 1.28
C ALA A 38 -1.09 2.20 2.58
N ALA A 39 -2.11 3.04 2.45
CA ALA A 39 -3.04 3.41 3.53
C ALA A 39 -4.42 2.74 3.40
N GLY A 40 -4.76 2.16 2.24
CA GLY A 40 -6.05 1.47 2.03
C GLY A 40 -6.25 0.19 2.87
N SER A 41 -5.22 -0.26 3.58
CA SER A 41 -5.35 -1.17 4.72
C SER A 41 -4.11 -1.09 5.63
N TYR A 42 -4.31 -1.15 6.95
CA TYR A 42 -3.22 -1.24 7.93
C TYR A 42 -3.69 -1.85 9.26
N ILE A 43 -2.74 -2.37 10.04
CA ILE A 43 -3.01 -2.88 11.39
C ILE A 43 -2.52 -1.83 12.39
N ALA A 44 -3.37 -1.50 13.36
CA ALA A 44 -3.07 -0.59 14.44
C ALA A 44 -3.53 -1.21 15.77
N LYS A 45 -2.64 -1.23 16.78
CA LYS A 45 -2.96 -1.70 18.14
C LYS A 45 -3.53 -0.60 19.02
N GLN A 46 -2.92 0.58 18.99
CA GLN A 46 -3.44 1.82 19.58
C GLN A 46 -3.06 2.96 18.64
N TRP A 47 -4.06 3.74 18.22
CA TRP A 47 -3.85 4.93 17.41
C TRP A 47 -3.87 6.14 18.35
N ALA A 48 -2.77 6.90 18.41
CA ALA A 48 -2.79 8.22 19.04
C ALA A 48 -3.20 9.25 17.99
N ASP A 49 -4.02 10.22 18.39
CA ASP A 49 -4.54 11.31 17.55
C ASP A 49 -3.46 11.87 16.62
N MET A 50 -3.66 11.69 15.30
CA MET A 50 -2.78 12.31 14.32
C MET A 50 -3.17 13.76 14.17
N ASP A 51 -2.18 14.62 14.43
CA ASP A 51 -2.23 16.07 14.31
C ASP A 51 -2.87 16.52 12.98
N ASP A 52 -3.92 17.35 13.06
CA ASP A 52 -4.81 17.83 11.97
C ASP A 52 -4.10 18.80 11.00
N ARG A 53 -2.91 18.45 10.52
CA ARG A 53 -2.17 19.31 9.60
C ARG A 53 -2.75 19.24 8.19
N PRO A 54 -2.98 20.39 7.54
CA PRO A 54 -3.62 20.44 6.23
C PRO A 54 -2.74 19.77 5.17
N LEU A 55 -3.32 18.79 4.47
CA LEU A 55 -2.73 18.12 3.33
C LEU A 55 -3.21 18.81 2.03
N PRO A 56 -2.33 19.12 1.06
CA PRO A 56 -2.71 19.65 -0.24
C PRO A 56 -3.57 18.66 -1.03
N LYS A 57 -4.32 19.25 -1.97
CA LYS A 57 -5.50 18.65 -2.61
C LYS A 57 -5.22 17.69 -3.79
N LEU A 58 -3.96 17.30 -4.06
CA LEU A 58 -3.62 16.48 -5.24
C LEU A 58 -3.28 15.03 -4.86
N GLY A 59 -4.15 14.07 -5.22
CA GLY A 59 -3.93 12.62 -5.03
C GLY A 59 -4.84 11.97 -3.97
N ASP A 60 -4.66 10.66 -3.75
CA ASP A 60 -5.21 9.95 -2.59
C ASP A 60 -4.48 10.51 -1.35
N THR A 61 -5.13 11.43 -0.65
CA THR A 61 -4.48 12.34 0.29
C THR A 61 -3.82 11.62 1.47
N ASP A 62 -4.39 10.50 1.90
CA ASP A 62 -3.94 9.70 3.03
C ASP A 62 -2.73 8.82 2.70
N ASN A 63 -2.72 8.13 1.55
CA ASN A 63 -1.59 7.35 1.05
C ASN A 63 -0.32 8.19 0.94
N ILE A 64 -0.44 9.48 0.65
CA ILE A 64 0.73 10.36 0.55
C ILE A 64 1.06 10.96 1.92
N ALA A 65 0.04 11.40 2.68
CA ALA A 65 0.22 11.96 4.03
C ALA A 65 0.90 11.02 5.01
N ILE A 66 0.62 9.73 4.93
CA ILE A 66 1.24 8.72 5.79
C ILE A 66 2.77 8.76 5.69
N HIS A 67 3.33 9.11 4.53
CA HIS A 67 4.78 9.25 4.37
C HIS A 67 5.31 10.39 5.25
N THR A 68 4.65 11.55 5.20
CA THR A 68 4.99 12.69 6.07
C THR A 68 4.91 12.31 7.54
N ILE A 69 3.83 11.63 7.93
CA ILE A 69 3.61 11.14 9.30
C ILE A 69 4.71 10.19 9.74
N LEU A 70 5.09 9.23 8.90
CA LEU A 70 6.20 8.32 9.19
C LEU A 70 7.49 9.12 9.49
N LEU A 71 7.75 10.18 8.73
CA LEU A 71 8.93 11.01 8.97
C LEU A 71 8.86 11.82 10.28
N TYR A 72 7.67 12.25 10.71
CA TYR A 72 7.47 12.86 12.05
C TYR A 72 7.80 11.91 13.20
N THR A 73 7.84 10.60 12.97
CA THR A 73 8.26 9.62 13.99
C THR A 73 9.79 9.49 14.11
N THR A 74 10.54 10.27 13.33
CA THR A 74 12.01 10.36 13.35
C THR A 74 12.45 11.74 13.87
N ASN A 75 13.77 11.93 14.01
CA ASN A 75 14.33 13.25 14.34
C ASN A 75 14.58 14.15 13.11
N ILE A 76 14.11 13.75 11.93
CA ILE A 76 14.33 14.49 10.68
C ILE A 76 13.15 15.45 10.45
N ASN A 77 13.45 16.71 10.15
CA ASN A 77 12.42 17.69 9.78
C ASN A 77 11.71 17.29 8.47
N PRO A 78 10.38 17.00 8.49
CA PRO A 78 9.66 16.59 7.29
C PRO A 78 9.50 17.68 6.22
N ASP A 79 9.67 18.96 6.59
CA ASP A 79 9.62 20.08 5.65
C ASP A 79 10.77 20.05 4.65
N GLN A 80 11.82 19.26 4.89
CA GLN A 80 12.90 19.03 3.94
C GLN A 80 12.42 18.52 2.58
N CYS A 81 11.28 17.83 2.52
CA CYS A 81 10.65 17.39 1.27
C CYS A 81 9.42 18.25 0.89
N GLY A 82 9.03 19.22 1.73
CA GLY A 82 7.79 19.97 1.62
C GLY A 82 7.66 20.74 0.30
N GLY A 83 8.76 21.23 -0.28
CA GLY A 83 8.69 21.93 -1.56
C GLY A 83 8.34 21.02 -2.75
N LEU A 84 8.67 19.73 -2.72
CA LEU A 84 8.20 18.76 -3.73
C LEU A 84 6.69 18.57 -3.64
N TRP A 85 6.17 18.54 -2.42
CA TRP A 85 4.75 18.36 -2.12
C TRP A 85 3.91 19.59 -2.51
N TRP A 86 4.31 20.79 -2.07
CA TRP A 86 3.56 22.03 -2.34
C TRP A 86 3.53 22.43 -3.82
N ASN A 87 4.55 22.01 -4.59
CA ASN A 87 4.65 22.34 -6.01
C ASN A 87 4.22 21.19 -6.94
N ALA A 88 3.70 20.09 -6.39
CA ALA A 88 3.32 18.92 -7.18
C ALA A 88 2.16 19.23 -8.15
N LYS A 89 2.35 18.89 -9.43
CA LYS A 89 1.36 19.09 -10.49
C LYS A 89 0.93 17.80 -11.15
N ASN A 90 1.69 16.72 -10.94
CA ASN A 90 1.46 15.43 -11.56
C ASN A 90 1.96 14.29 -10.65
N PHE A 91 1.69 13.05 -11.06
CA PHE A 91 2.10 11.86 -10.31
C PHE A 91 3.62 11.72 -10.16
N THR A 92 4.41 12.16 -11.15
CA THR A 92 5.88 12.11 -11.03
C THR A 92 6.37 12.99 -9.89
N ASP A 93 5.79 14.18 -9.70
CA ASP A 93 6.14 15.06 -8.58
C ASP A 93 5.75 14.42 -7.24
N ILE A 94 4.56 13.81 -7.17
CA ILE A 94 4.08 13.09 -5.97
C ILE A 94 5.03 11.92 -5.62
N PHE A 95 5.40 11.10 -6.60
CA PHE A 95 6.29 9.98 -6.33
C PHE A 95 7.74 10.42 -6.04
N ALA A 96 8.19 11.56 -6.58
CA ALA A 96 9.44 12.18 -6.17
C ALA A 96 9.39 12.66 -4.71
N TYR A 97 8.25 13.21 -4.26
CA TYR A 97 8.02 13.53 -2.85
C TYR A 97 8.07 12.28 -1.96
N ILE A 98 7.35 11.21 -2.32
CA ILE A 98 7.38 9.93 -1.61
C ILE A 98 8.83 9.38 -1.53
N ALA A 99 9.56 9.39 -2.65
CA ALA A 99 10.95 8.96 -2.69
C ALA A 99 11.85 9.80 -1.76
N CYS A 100 11.65 11.13 -1.72
CA CYS A 100 12.37 12.03 -0.81
C CYS A 100 12.17 11.62 0.65
N ILE A 101 10.92 11.40 1.06
CA ILE A 101 10.61 10.94 2.42
C ILE A 101 11.25 9.58 2.71
N ARG A 102 11.16 8.62 1.77
CA ARG A 102 11.73 7.26 1.94
C ARG A 102 13.25 7.29 2.08
N ILE A 103 13.93 8.16 1.35
CA ILE A 103 15.38 8.40 1.50
C ILE A 103 15.69 8.93 2.91
N LEU A 104 14.91 9.89 3.41
CA LEU A 104 15.11 10.45 4.75
C LEU A 104 14.80 9.42 5.86
N LEU A 105 13.71 8.65 5.73
CA LEU A 105 13.41 7.51 6.63
C LEU A 105 14.54 6.46 6.65
N GLY A 106 15.31 6.34 5.58
CA GLY A 106 16.49 5.49 5.52
C GLY A 106 17.69 6.01 6.33
N LYS A 107 17.72 7.31 6.66
CA LYS A 107 18.78 7.95 7.46
C LYS A 107 18.54 7.83 8.97
N ASP A 108 17.28 7.73 9.40
CA ASP A 108 16.91 7.52 10.80
C ASP A 108 15.91 6.37 10.90
N LEU A 109 16.36 5.22 11.42
CA LEU A 109 15.55 4.01 11.56
C LEU A 109 14.77 3.95 12.90
N SER A 110 14.76 5.02 13.70
CA SER A 110 14.07 5.06 15.00
C SER A 110 12.57 4.76 14.89
N TRP A 111 11.92 5.13 13.78
CA TRP A 111 10.52 4.81 13.47
C TRP A 111 10.23 3.29 13.51
N LYS A 112 11.21 2.45 13.13
CA LYS A 112 11.06 0.98 13.10
C LYS A 112 10.86 0.34 14.47
N LYS A 113 11.09 1.09 15.55
CA LYS A 113 10.85 0.61 16.92
C LYS A 113 9.37 0.26 17.11
N ARG A 114 8.47 1.14 16.65
CA ARG A 114 7.01 1.00 16.87
C ARG A 114 6.23 0.72 15.59
N ILE A 115 6.80 0.98 14.42
CA ILE A 115 6.11 0.84 13.14
C ILE A 115 6.83 -0.19 12.27
N ALA A 116 6.07 -1.05 11.60
CA ALA A 116 6.57 -1.92 10.54
C ALA A 116 5.98 -1.53 9.19
N ILE A 117 6.79 -1.70 8.14
CA ILE A 117 6.34 -1.66 6.75
C ILE A 117 6.74 -3.01 6.16
N LEU A 118 5.75 -3.87 5.90
CA LEU A 118 5.98 -5.19 5.32
C LEU A 118 6.51 -5.06 3.88
N PRO A 119 7.55 -5.82 3.51
CA PRO A 119 8.09 -5.80 2.16
C PRO A 119 7.05 -6.16 1.08
N LYS A 120 7.32 -5.72 -0.15
CA LYS A 120 6.51 -6.05 -1.33
C LYS A 120 6.23 -7.56 -1.41
N ARG A 121 4.96 -7.92 -1.65
CA ARG A 121 4.46 -9.31 -1.76
C ARG A 121 4.41 -10.11 -0.44
N THR A 122 4.68 -9.50 0.71
CA THR A 122 4.64 -10.20 2.01
C THR A 122 3.44 -9.82 2.88
N ALA A 123 2.67 -8.83 2.45
CA ALA A 123 1.49 -8.34 3.18
C ALA A 123 0.23 -9.14 2.85
N TRP A 124 -0.84 -8.88 3.62
CA TRP A 124 -2.14 -9.53 3.49
C TRP A 124 -2.96 -9.07 2.27
N VAL A 125 -2.60 -7.92 1.68
CA VAL A 125 -3.33 -7.29 0.57
C VAL A 125 -2.43 -7.14 -0.65
N ARG A 126 -3.01 -7.34 -1.84
CA ARG A 126 -2.45 -6.82 -3.10
C ARG A 126 -3.55 -6.34 -4.05
N ASP A 127 -3.16 -5.51 -5.01
CA ASP A 127 -4.09 -5.04 -6.04
C ASP A 127 -4.50 -6.15 -7.01
N SER A 128 -5.80 -6.18 -7.34
CA SER A 128 -6.37 -7.13 -8.31
C SER A 128 -5.79 -7.00 -9.71
N TRP A 129 -5.51 -5.78 -10.16
CA TRP A 129 -5.08 -5.52 -11.53
C TRP A 129 -3.68 -6.05 -11.84
N LEU A 130 -2.85 -6.25 -10.82
CA LEU A 130 -1.49 -6.79 -10.95
C LEU A 130 -1.44 -8.21 -11.49
N THR A 131 -2.55 -8.93 -11.45
CA THR A 131 -2.66 -10.31 -11.94
C THR A 131 -3.86 -10.49 -12.85
N ASP A 132 -4.47 -9.38 -13.30
CA ASP A 132 -5.69 -9.40 -14.11
C ASP A 132 -6.77 -10.27 -13.43
N SER A 133 -7.02 -9.97 -12.14
CA SER A 133 -7.97 -10.64 -11.23
C SER A 133 -7.68 -12.12 -10.92
N LYS A 134 -6.57 -12.68 -11.41
CA LYS A 134 -6.16 -14.05 -11.07
C LYS A 134 -5.60 -14.10 -9.66
N TRP A 135 -5.76 -15.21 -8.98
CA TRP A 135 -5.34 -15.36 -7.58
C TRP A 135 -4.91 -16.80 -7.28
N CYS A 136 -4.30 -17.01 -6.12
CA CYS A 136 -3.91 -18.34 -5.62
C CYS A 136 -4.13 -18.45 -4.09
N GLU A 137 -3.90 -19.65 -3.53
CA GLU A 137 -4.08 -19.92 -2.09
C GLU A 137 -3.25 -19.04 -1.15
N ASN A 138 -2.14 -18.45 -1.62
CA ASN A 138 -1.33 -17.53 -0.82
C ASN A 138 -1.88 -16.10 -0.78
N ASP A 139 -2.91 -15.78 -1.58
CA ASP A 139 -3.58 -14.49 -1.49
C ASP A 139 -4.58 -14.51 -0.33
N PHE A 140 -4.67 -13.43 0.45
CA PHE A 140 -5.67 -13.30 1.52
C PHE A 140 -6.74 -12.27 1.17
N ILE A 141 -6.33 -11.01 0.97
CA ILE A 141 -7.20 -9.90 0.60
C ILE A 141 -6.76 -9.32 -0.75
N ILE A 142 -7.73 -8.95 -1.58
CA ILE A 142 -7.50 -8.29 -2.86
C ILE A 142 -8.12 -6.90 -2.85
N HIS A 143 -7.31 -5.90 -3.17
CA HIS A 143 -7.71 -4.50 -3.28
C HIS A 143 -8.17 -4.15 -4.71
N GLY A 144 -8.97 -3.07 -4.82
CA GLY A 144 -9.47 -2.54 -6.08
C GLY A 144 -10.77 -3.17 -6.57
N TRP A 145 -11.54 -3.82 -5.70
CA TRP A 145 -12.84 -4.45 -6.01
C TRP A 145 -14.01 -3.46 -5.98
N LYS A 146 -13.83 -2.27 -6.54
CA LYS A 146 -14.93 -1.29 -6.65
C LYS A 146 -16.01 -1.87 -7.56
N GLN A 147 -17.24 -2.00 -7.04
CA GLN A 147 -18.38 -2.55 -7.78
C GLN A 147 -18.62 -1.81 -9.10
N SER A 148 -18.39 -0.49 -9.11
CA SER A 148 -18.51 0.36 -10.29
C SER A 148 -17.53 0.04 -11.43
N TYR A 149 -16.50 -0.79 -11.20
CA TYR A 149 -15.55 -1.23 -12.22
C TYR A 149 -15.59 -2.74 -12.49
N MET A 150 -16.46 -3.47 -11.79
CA MET A 150 -16.61 -4.91 -11.94
C MET A 150 -17.06 -5.27 -13.37
N ASN A 151 -16.32 -6.17 -14.02
CA ASN A 151 -16.62 -6.73 -15.35
C ASN A 151 -16.78 -5.71 -16.50
N LYS A 152 -16.42 -4.43 -16.33
CA LYS A 152 -16.52 -3.42 -17.40
C LYS A 152 -15.50 -3.63 -18.52
N GLU A 153 -15.76 -3.11 -19.72
CA GLU A 153 -14.75 -3.07 -20.79
C GLU A 153 -13.56 -2.16 -20.41
N ARG A 154 -12.40 -2.35 -21.06
CA ARG A 154 -11.09 -1.77 -20.68
C ARG A 154 -10.97 -0.25 -20.88
N LEU A 155 -11.98 0.53 -20.52
CA LEU A 155 -11.96 2.00 -20.64
C LEU A 155 -10.94 2.66 -19.69
N TYR A 156 -10.66 2.05 -18.53
CA TYR A 156 -9.69 2.55 -17.55
C TYR A 156 -8.69 1.46 -17.15
N ARG A 157 -7.49 1.50 -17.76
CA ARG A 157 -6.35 0.64 -17.38
C ARG A 157 -6.13 0.72 -15.86
N ARG A 158 -5.93 -0.44 -15.21
CA ARG A 158 -5.73 -0.63 -13.75
C ARG A 158 -6.95 -0.53 -12.83
N LYS A 159 -8.14 -0.19 -13.34
CA LYS A 159 -9.38 -0.13 -12.50
C LYS A 159 -10.35 -1.29 -12.72
N LYS A 160 -10.26 -1.98 -13.86
CA LYS A 160 -11.11 -3.14 -14.17
C LYS A 160 -10.68 -4.34 -13.33
N TRP A 161 -11.67 -5.07 -12.82
CA TRP A 161 -11.49 -6.40 -12.27
C TRP A 161 -12.63 -7.34 -12.70
N THR A 162 -12.34 -8.64 -12.71
CA THR A 162 -13.30 -9.71 -12.96
C THR A 162 -13.65 -10.35 -11.63
N CYS A 163 -14.95 -10.52 -11.35
CA CYS A 163 -15.38 -11.16 -10.11
C CYS A 163 -14.85 -12.61 -10.04
N PRO A 164 -14.07 -12.98 -9.00
CA PRO A 164 -13.54 -14.33 -8.85
C PRO A 164 -14.59 -15.34 -8.42
N PHE A 165 -15.78 -14.87 -8.04
CA PHE A 165 -16.88 -15.71 -7.60
C PHE A 165 -17.90 -15.94 -8.71
N VAL A 166 -18.53 -17.11 -8.68
CA VAL A 166 -19.67 -17.47 -9.52
C VAL A 166 -20.92 -16.69 -9.08
N SER A 167 -21.04 -16.41 -7.78
CA SER A 167 -22.11 -15.62 -7.18
C SER A 167 -21.55 -14.67 -6.13
N ALA A 168 -22.13 -13.48 -6.02
CA ALA A 168 -21.83 -12.52 -4.95
C ALA A 168 -22.77 -12.69 -3.74
N ALA A 169 -23.69 -13.66 -3.77
CA ALA A 169 -24.59 -13.93 -2.65
C ALA A 169 -23.84 -14.58 -1.49
N VAL A 170 -23.99 -14.01 -0.30
CA VAL A 170 -23.43 -14.53 0.94
C VAL A 170 -24.55 -15.11 1.79
N ASN A 171 -24.42 -16.36 2.21
CA ASN A 171 -25.30 -16.97 3.21
C ASN A 171 -24.72 -16.75 4.60
N LEU A 172 -25.29 -15.78 5.33
CA LEU A 172 -24.85 -15.41 6.67
C LEU A 172 -24.98 -16.56 7.68
N SER A 173 -25.88 -17.51 7.44
CA SER A 173 -26.07 -18.67 8.33
C SER A 173 -24.87 -19.62 8.33
N LEU A 174 -24.04 -19.59 7.28
CA LEU A 174 -22.83 -20.43 7.17
C LEU A 174 -21.62 -19.81 7.88
N CYS A 175 -21.63 -18.51 8.20
CA CYS A 175 -20.47 -17.80 8.71
C CYS A 175 -19.94 -18.34 10.05
N THR A 176 -20.80 -18.99 10.85
CA THR A 176 -20.45 -19.60 12.14
C THR A 176 -20.27 -21.11 12.08
N GLN A 177 -20.35 -21.70 10.88
CA GLN A 177 -20.28 -23.14 10.66
C GLN A 177 -18.95 -23.50 10.00
N GLU A 178 -18.49 -24.74 10.14
CA GLU A 178 -17.30 -25.24 9.43
C GLU A 178 -17.43 -25.15 7.90
N SER A 179 -18.67 -25.09 7.39
CA SER A 179 -18.98 -24.91 5.98
C SER A 179 -18.93 -23.45 5.48
N TYR A 180 -18.36 -22.51 6.24
CA TYR A 180 -18.24 -21.09 5.84
C TYR A 180 -17.59 -20.91 4.46
N VAL A 181 -16.68 -21.81 4.08
CA VAL A 181 -15.98 -21.81 2.79
C VAL A 181 -16.92 -21.89 1.58
N LEU A 182 -18.16 -22.39 1.76
CA LEU A 182 -19.16 -22.43 0.69
C LEU A 182 -19.64 -21.03 0.25
N ASN A 183 -19.40 -19.99 1.05
CA ASN A 183 -19.64 -18.60 0.65
C ASN A 183 -18.62 -18.07 -0.37
N TRP A 184 -17.58 -18.85 -0.72
CA TRP A 184 -16.59 -18.52 -1.75
C TRP A 184 -16.69 -19.46 -2.97
N PRO A 185 -17.78 -19.41 -3.77
CA PRO A 185 -17.92 -20.24 -4.95
C PRO A 185 -17.02 -19.71 -6.07
N TYR A 186 -15.79 -20.19 -6.17
CA TYR A 186 -14.80 -19.64 -7.10
C TYR A 186 -15.02 -20.03 -8.56
N ARG A 187 -14.64 -19.12 -9.46
CA ARG A 187 -14.42 -19.40 -10.87
C ARG A 187 -13.08 -20.09 -11.09
N ALA A 188 -13.11 -21.28 -11.70
CA ALA A 188 -11.92 -22.11 -11.90
C ALA A 188 -10.87 -21.47 -12.83
N ASP A 189 -11.27 -20.58 -13.74
CA ASP A 189 -10.38 -19.90 -14.67
C ASP A 189 -9.55 -18.77 -14.03
N LEU A 190 -9.97 -18.26 -12.86
CA LEU A 190 -9.27 -17.18 -12.15
C LEU A 190 -8.35 -17.69 -11.04
N LYS A 191 -8.65 -18.86 -10.48
CA LYS A 191 -7.77 -19.54 -9.52
C LYS A 191 -6.59 -20.19 -10.24
N LYS A 192 -5.37 -19.88 -9.83
CA LYS A 192 -4.11 -20.38 -10.42
C LYS A 192 -3.19 -20.99 -9.37
N LYS A 193 -2.17 -21.72 -9.83
CA LYS A 193 -1.08 -22.18 -8.98
C LYS A 193 -0.30 -20.97 -8.45
N CYS A 194 0.10 -20.97 -7.17
CA CYS A 194 0.84 -19.85 -6.60
C CYS A 194 2.15 -19.57 -7.31
N SER A 195 2.89 -20.59 -7.77
CA SER A 195 4.12 -20.39 -8.55
C SER A 195 3.93 -19.53 -9.81
N VAL A 196 2.73 -19.55 -10.41
CA VAL A 196 2.42 -18.70 -11.57
C VAL A 196 2.15 -17.26 -11.14
N ILE A 197 1.37 -17.08 -10.08
CA ILE A 197 1.06 -15.76 -9.52
C ILE A 197 2.32 -15.10 -8.97
N ASP A 198 3.13 -15.83 -8.19
CA ASP A 198 4.37 -15.34 -7.60
C ASP A 198 5.39 -14.91 -8.65
N LYS A 199 5.53 -15.67 -9.73
CA LYS A 199 6.38 -15.31 -10.86
C LYS A 199 5.92 -14.02 -11.52
N HIS A 200 4.61 -13.85 -11.71
CA HIS A 200 4.06 -12.63 -12.30
C HIS A 200 4.21 -11.42 -11.37
N LEU A 201 3.87 -11.55 -10.09
CA LEU A 201 4.07 -10.48 -9.11
C LEU A 201 5.55 -10.10 -8.98
N HIS A 202 6.48 -11.06 -9.07
CA HIS A 202 7.90 -10.76 -9.12
C HIS A 202 8.26 -9.92 -10.35
N SER A 203 7.72 -10.23 -11.53
CA SER A 203 7.93 -9.42 -12.73
C SER A 203 7.36 -8.00 -12.61
N GLU A 204 6.23 -7.82 -11.93
CA GLU A 204 5.67 -6.49 -11.65
C GLU A 204 6.59 -5.68 -10.73
N VAL A 205 7.16 -6.30 -9.70
CA VAL A 205 8.17 -5.65 -8.84
C VAL A 205 9.38 -5.23 -9.68
N THR A 206 9.92 -6.13 -10.50
CA THR A 206 11.08 -5.83 -11.36
C THR A 206 10.78 -4.70 -12.35
N ALA A 207 9.61 -4.70 -12.96
CA ALA A 207 9.20 -3.65 -13.90
C ALA A 207 9.08 -2.26 -13.23
N ALA A 208 8.69 -2.22 -11.96
CA ALA A 208 8.58 -0.98 -11.19
C ALA A 208 9.94 -0.34 -10.85
N VAL A 209 11.02 -1.13 -10.76
CA VAL A 209 12.34 -0.65 -10.30
C VAL A 209 12.84 0.53 -11.14
N SER A 210 12.75 0.46 -12.46
CA SER A 210 13.24 1.52 -13.34
C SER A 210 12.54 2.85 -13.07
N GLN A 211 11.23 2.82 -12.84
CA GLN A 211 10.43 4.01 -12.55
C GLN A 211 10.72 4.56 -11.15
N ILE A 212 10.88 3.68 -10.16
CA ILE A 212 11.30 4.01 -8.81
C ILE A 212 12.65 4.75 -8.81
N LEU A 213 13.64 4.25 -9.56
CA LEU A 213 14.95 4.88 -9.65
C LEU A 213 14.91 6.28 -10.28
N VAL A 214 13.93 6.55 -11.15
CA VAL A 214 13.72 7.92 -11.68
C VAL A 214 13.27 8.85 -10.55
N TYR A 215 12.33 8.42 -9.72
CA TYR A 215 11.84 9.21 -8.59
C TYR A 215 12.94 9.43 -7.53
N ASP A 216 13.73 8.40 -7.23
CA ASP A 216 14.85 8.50 -6.29
C ASP A 216 15.90 9.53 -6.79
N LYS A 217 16.22 9.54 -8.09
CA LYS A 217 17.12 10.53 -8.69
C LYS A 217 16.58 11.96 -8.58
N LEU A 218 15.28 12.16 -8.82
CA LEU A 218 14.63 13.46 -8.69
C LEU A 218 14.66 13.93 -7.23
N ALA A 219 14.33 13.04 -6.29
CA ALA A 219 14.38 13.31 -4.86
C ALA A 219 15.78 13.68 -4.36
N LEU A 220 16.81 12.91 -4.76
CA LEU A 220 18.21 13.20 -4.41
C LEU A 220 18.68 14.54 -4.99
N SER A 221 18.34 14.82 -6.25
CA SER A 221 18.65 16.11 -6.89
C SER A 221 18.01 17.27 -6.13
N TYR A 222 16.78 17.10 -5.67
CA TYR A 222 16.09 18.10 -4.85
C TYR A 222 16.75 18.31 -3.49
N LEU A 223 17.04 17.23 -2.75
CA LEU A 223 17.70 17.28 -1.44
C LEU A 223 19.10 17.91 -1.52
N ASN A 224 19.85 17.64 -2.58
CA ASN A 224 21.19 18.23 -2.78
C ASN A 224 21.14 19.74 -3.03
N LYS A 225 20.07 20.24 -3.67
CA LYS A 225 19.87 21.68 -3.92
C LYS A 225 19.28 22.41 -2.71
N ASN A 226 18.63 21.68 -1.81
CA ASN A 226 17.96 22.22 -0.63
C ASN A 226 18.49 21.50 0.62
N PRO A 227 19.79 21.65 0.95
CA PRO A 227 20.35 21.02 2.13
C PRO A 227 19.60 21.51 3.37
N SER A 228 19.42 20.63 4.35
CA SER A 228 18.85 21.01 5.64
C SER A 228 19.68 22.15 6.22
N VAL A 229 19.04 23.28 6.51
CA VAL A 229 19.67 24.30 7.35
C VAL A 229 19.90 23.63 8.69
N ASN A 230 21.17 23.34 9.02
CA ASN A 230 21.51 22.94 10.37
C ASN A 230 21.00 24.06 11.28
N SER A 231 20.04 23.76 12.16
CA SER A 231 19.84 24.55 13.37
C SER A 231 21.05 24.31 14.28
N SER A 232 22.19 24.83 13.88
CA SER A 232 23.41 24.95 14.66
C SER A 232 23.87 26.41 14.56
N SER A 233 23.05 27.30 15.11
CA SER A 233 23.46 28.64 15.51
C SER A 233 22.35 29.29 16.33
N THR A 234 22.35 29.04 17.65
CA THR A 234 22.30 30.11 18.66
C THR A 234 22.50 29.55 20.07
N GLN A 235 23.71 29.83 20.58
CA GLN A 235 24.19 30.00 21.97
C GLN A 235 23.93 28.90 23.00
#